data_AF-A0A9P5TCZ4-F1
#
_entry.id   AF-A0A9P5TCZ4-F1
#
_cell.length_a   1.000
_cell.length_b   1.000
_cell.length_c   1.000
_cell.angle_alpha   90.00
_cell.angle_beta   90.00
_cell.angle_gamma   90.00
#
_symmetry.space_group_name_H-M   'P 1'
#
loop_
_entity.id
_entity.type
_entity.pdbx_description
1 polymer ?
#
loop_
_entity_poly.entity_id
_entity_poly.type
_entity_poly.pdbx_seq_one_letter_code
_entity_poly.pdbx_strand_id
1 'polypeptide(L)'
;MSWAALARLKVRSHGAGLYPRRCTSGISQRGPELVETDDCAIPLKPTWSVDELLSSYPRPTISSSALHRLHVLSALIPPEEGTSAHSRLTRELEDLVKLVESVRLFNAPRGSSTVDTTLDSRVWAEGAGIDLQRIPPGNRDLAALDPVELLSRASRTENGFYVVHSDRATKQKCPQHSTGSST
;
A
#
# COMPACT_ATOMS: atom_id res chain seq x y z
N MET A 1 78.89 -18.08 9.58
CA MET A 1 79.03 -16.72 10.14
C MET A 1 77.66 -16.33 10.69
N SER A 2 77.43 -16.54 12.00
CA SER A 2 77.57 -15.55 13.09
C SER A 2 76.38 -14.57 13.10
N TRP A 3 75.37 -14.78 13.96
CA TRP A 3 75.10 -14.06 15.25
C TRP A 3 74.51 -12.64 15.01
N ALA A 4 73.55 -12.07 15.74
CA ALA A 4 72.89 -12.28 17.03
C ALA A 4 71.52 -11.52 16.99
N ALA A 5 70.45 -12.00 17.61
CA ALA A 5 69.95 -11.66 18.95
C ALA A 5 69.53 -10.18 19.20
N LEU A 6 68.31 -10.02 19.75
CA LEU A 6 67.79 -8.99 20.70
C LEU A 6 66.26 -8.95 20.51
N ALA A 7 65.36 -8.82 21.48
CA ALA A 7 65.37 -8.95 22.94
C ALA A 7 63.90 -9.15 23.36
N ARG A 8 63.69 -9.77 24.53
CA ARG A 8 62.39 -9.90 25.20
C ARG A 8 61.80 -8.52 25.51
N LEU A 9 60.50 -8.35 25.30
CA LEU A 9 59.68 -7.53 26.20
C LEU A 9 58.41 -8.30 26.58
N LYS A 10 58.30 -8.60 27.87
CA LYS A 10 57.15 -9.24 28.51
C LYS A 10 56.32 -8.13 29.13
N VAL A 11 55.13 -7.88 28.57
CA VAL A 11 54.14 -7.02 29.23
C VAL A 11 53.03 -7.93 29.77
N ARG A 12 52.93 -7.90 31.09
CA ARG A 12 51.90 -8.52 31.92
C ARG A 12 50.80 -7.48 32.05
N SER A 13 49.55 -7.80 31.69
CA SER A 13 48.42 -6.95 32.04
C SER A 13 47.18 -7.79 32.34
N HIS A 14 46.88 -7.80 33.63
CA HIS A 14 45.58 -7.83 34.31
C HIS A 14 44.38 -8.51 33.63
N GLY A 15 43.89 -9.54 34.33
CA GLY A 15 42.51 -10.00 34.17
C GLY A 15 41.52 -8.90 34.50
N ALA A 16 40.50 -8.79 33.66
CA ALA A 16 39.25 -8.14 33.95
C ALA A 16 38.17 -9.20 33.73
N GLY A 17 37.55 -9.64 34.84
CA GLY A 17 36.37 -10.47 34.80
C GLY A 17 35.25 -9.73 34.06
N LEU A 18 34.76 -10.34 32.99
CA LEU A 18 33.52 -9.93 32.37
C LEU A 18 32.42 -10.79 32.99
N TYR A 19 31.72 -10.17 33.93
CA TYR A 19 30.54 -10.66 34.61
C TYR A 19 29.49 -11.17 33.60
N PRO A 20 28.70 -12.20 33.95
CA PRO A 20 27.52 -12.55 33.17
C PRO A 20 26.62 -11.32 33.08
N ARG A 21 26.17 -11.01 31.86
CA ARG A 21 25.18 -9.97 31.62
C ARG A 21 23.94 -10.30 32.45
N ARG A 22 23.75 -9.56 33.55
CA ARG A 22 22.45 -9.45 34.21
C ARG A 22 21.51 -8.82 33.19
N CYS A 23 20.62 -9.63 32.63
CA CYS A 23 19.39 -9.13 32.04
C CYS A 23 18.62 -8.44 33.16
N THR A 24 18.72 -7.12 33.24
CA THR A 24 17.90 -6.33 34.15
C THR A 24 16.48 -6.37 33.62
N SER A 25 15.67 -7.18 34.32
CA SER A 25 14.22 -7.14 34.37
C SER A 25 13.70 -5.71 34.37
N GLY A 26 12.97 -5.33 33.32
CA GLY A 26 12.44 -3.98 33.19
C GLY A 26 11.65 -3.82 31.90
N ILE A 27 10.56 -4.59 31.79
CA ILE A 27 9.23 -4.25 31.27
C ILE A 27 8.48 -5.58 31.29
N SER A 28 7.54 -5.70 32.23
CA SER A 28 6.53 -6.76 32.21
C SER A 28 5.61 -6.46 31.03
N GLN A 29 6.05 -6.83 29.82
CA GLN A 29 5.08 -7.31 28.86
C GLN A 29 4.55 -8.57 29.52
N ARG A 30 3.24 -8.64 29.80
CA ARG A 30 2.59 -9.95 29.90
C ARG A 30 2.93 -10.63 28.58
N GLY A 31 3.99 -11.43 28.58
CA GLY A 31 4.22 -12.41 27.54
C GLY A 31 2.93 -13.21 27.42
N PRO A 32 2.53 -13.63 26.21
CA PRO A 32 1.39 -14.51 26.08
C PRO A 32 1.61 -15.65 27.07
N GLU A 33 0.67 -15.82 27.99
CA GLU A 33 0.62 -16.96 28.88
C GLU A 33 0.87 -18.18 28.01
N LEU A 34 1.92 -18.95 28.32
CA LEU A 34 2.34 -20.08 27.49
C LEU A 34 1.12 -20.99 27.37
N VAL A 35 0.49 -20.96 26.19
CA VAL A 35 -0.71 -21.74 25.92
C VAL A 35 -0.31 -23.19 26.08
N GLU A 36 -0.99 -23.93 26.94
CA GLU A 36 -0.70 -25.34 27.17
C GLU A 36 -0.84 -26.07 25.82
N THR A 37 0.26 -26.62 25.31
CA THR A 37 0.33 -27.34 24.05
C THR A 37 0.60 -28.81 24.29
N ASP A 38 0.08 -29.67 23.42
CA ASP A 38 0.39 -31.11 23.36
C ASP A 38 1.84 -31.36 22.90
N ASP A 39 2.30 -32.61 22.94
CA ASP A 39 3.60 -33.09 22.44
C ASP A 39 3.86 -32.72 20.97
N CYS A 40 2.80 -32.42 20.21
CA CYS A 40 2.84 -31.94 18.82
C CYS A 40 2.78 -30.41 18.68
N ALA A 41 2.93 -29.63 19.76
CA ALA A 41 2.81 -28.17 19.80
C ALA A 41 1.42 -27.62 19.39
N ILE A 42 0.37 -28.45 19.46
CA ILE A 42 -1.01 -28.04 19.20
C ILE A 42 -1.62 -27.53 20.52
N PRO A 43 -2.28 -26.35 20.53
CA PRO A 43 -2.89 -25.83 21.75
C PRO A 43 -4.01 -26.74 22.27
N LEU A 44 -3.94 -27.08 23.56
CA LEU A 44 -4.93 -27.92 24.26
C LEU A 44 -6.26 -27.20 24.50
N LYS A 45 -6.23 -25.86 24.49
CA LYS A 45 -7.41 -25.01 24.58
C LYS A 45 -7.74 -24.44 23.20
N PRO A 46 -9.03 -24.28 22.85
CA PRO A 46 -9.40 -23.64 21.60
C PRO A 46 -8.84 -22.21 21.57
N THR A 47 -8.05 -21.92 20.54
CA THR A 47 -7.57 -20.56 20.27
C THR A 47 -8.64 -19.76 19.54
N TRP A 48 -8.54 -18.44 19.60
CA TRP A 48 -9.38 -17.55 18.82
C TRP A 48 -9.25 -17.87 17.33
N SER A 49 -10.37 -17.82 16.60
CA SER A 49 -10.33 -17.93 15.14
C SER A 49 -10.20 -16.54 14.53
N VAL A 50 -9.45 -16.44 13.42
CA VAL A 50 -9.33 -15.18 12.67
C VAL A 50 -10.69 -14.76 12.12
N ASP A 51 -11.53 -15.71 11.73
CA ASP A 51 -12.88 -15.44 11.22
C ASP A 51 -13.78 -14.83 12.31
N GLU A 52 -13.74 -15.38 13.54
CA GLU A 52 -14.44 -14.82 14.69
C GLU A 52 -13.94 -13.40 15.02
N LEU A 53 -12.61 -13.19 15.01
CA LEU A 53 -12.03 -11.85 15.22
C LEU A 53 -12.50 -10.86 14.16
N LEU A 54 -12.43 -11.23 12.88
CA LEU A 54 -12.86 -10.38 11.78
C LEU A 54 -14.37 -10.14 11.82
N SER A 55 -15.18 -11.14 12.20
CA SER A 55 -16.62 -11.01 12.32
C SER A 55 -17.05 -9.94 13.33
N SER A 56 -16.27 -9.75 14.40
CA SER A 56 -16.55 -8.81 15.49
C SER A 56 -16.49 -7.33 15.09
N TYR A 57 -15.77 -6.99 14.00
CA TYR A 57 -15.67 -5.60 13.56
C TYR A 57 -16.96 -5.11 12.90
N PRO A 58 -17.34 -3.84 13.10
CA PRO A 58 -18.51 -3.26 12.45
C PRO A 58 -18.32 -3.26 10.93
N ARG A 59 -19.41 -3.50 10.19
CA ARG A 59 -19.41 -3.34 8.74
C ARG A 59 -19.78 -1.88 8.42
N PRO A 60 -18.90 -1.10 7.77
CA PRO A 60 -19.22 0.26 7.38
C PRO A 60 -20.28 0.24 6.27
N THR A 61 -21.16 1.24 6.26
CA THR A 61 -22.20 1.36 5.23
C THR A 61 -21.75 2.33 4.14
N ILE A 62 -21.73 1.88 2.89
CA ILE A 62 -21.36 2.72 1.74
C ILE A 62 -22.65 3.29 1.12
N SER A 63 -22.74 4.61 0.98
CA SER A 63 -23.89 5.23 0.30
C SER A 63 -23.85 4.96 -1.21
N SER A 64 -25.02 4.86 -1.85
CA SER A 64 -25.09 4.68 -3.32
C SER A 64 -24.37 5.81 -4.07
N SER A 65 -24.47 7.05 -3.56
CA SER A 65 -23.75 8.20 -4.10
C SER A 65 -22.23 8.06 -4.03
N ALA A 66 -21.70 7.45 -2.97
CA ALA A 66 -20.28 7.19 -2.84
C ALA A 66 -19.83 6.08 -3.79
N LEU A 67 -20.62 5.00 -3.93
CA LEU A 67 -20.37 3.92 -4.88
C LEU A 67 -20.37 4.45 -6.32
N HIS A 68 -21.35 5.28 -6.69
CA HIS A 68 -21.40 5.92 -8.00
C HIS A 68 -20.16 6.81 -8.23
N ARG A 69 -19.79 7.62 -7.24
CA ARG A 69 -18.59 8.48 -7.33
C ARG A 69 -17.31 7.67 -7.53
N LEU A 70 -17.17 6.54 -6.84
CA LEU A 70 -16.03 5.64 -7.02
C LEU A 70 -15.95 5.11 -8.45
N HIS A 71 -17.06 4.68 -9.02
CA HIS A 71 -17.09 4.19 -10.41
C HIS A 71 -16.67 5.26 -11.40
N VAL A 72 -17.17 6.49 -11.23
CA VAL A 72 -16.79 7.63 -12.07
C VAL A 72 -15.28 7.90 -11.96
N LEU A 73 -14.72 7.90 -10.76
CA LEU A 73 -13.28 8.12 -10.54
C LEU A 73 -12.41 7.00 -11.12
N SER A 74 -12.93 5.78 -11.12
CA SER A 74 -12.28 4.61 -11.73
C SER A 74 -12.55 4.47 -13.23
N ALA A 75 -13.24 5.43 -13.86
CA ALA A 75 -13.67 5.38 -15.25
C ALA A 75 -14.46 4.09 -15.60
N LEU A 76 -15.24 3.58 -14.64
CA LEU A 76 -16.13 2.43 -14.78
C LEU A 76 -17.58 2.87 -14.96
N ILE A 77 -18.37 2.04 -15.63
CA ILE A 77 -19.82 2.22 -15.75
C ILE A 77 -20.48 1.62 -14.49
N PRO A 78 -21.19 2.43 -13.68
CA PRO A 78 -21.84 1.92 -12.47
C PRO A 78 -23.04 1.02 -12.82
N PRO A 79 -23.28 -0.05 -12.04
CA PRO A 79 -24.51 -0.82 -12.16
C PRO A 79 -25.72 0.02 -11.72
N GLU A 80 -26.88 -0.23 -12.30
CA GLU A 80 -28.12 0.47 -11.96
C GLU A 80 -28.50 0.26 -10.50
N GLU A 81 -28.94 1.33 -9.83
CA GLU A 81 -29.33 1.29 -8.42
C GLU A 81 -30.53 0.34 -8.22
N GLY A 82 -30.50 -0.42 -7.13
CA GLY A 82 -31.55 -1.40 -6.81
C GLY A 82 -31.42 -2.75 -7.56
N THR A 83 -30.44 -2.90 -8.45
CA THR A 83 -30.14 -4.21 -9.06
C THR A 83 -29.44 -5.14 -8.07
N SER A 84 -29.58 -6.46 -8.28
CA SER A 84 -28.84 -7.46 -7.49
C SER A 84 -27.33 -7.29 -7.62
N ALA A 85 -26.86 -6.89 -8.80
CA ALA A 85 -25.46 -6.54 -9.06
C ALA A 85 -24.97 -5.39 -8.17
N HIS A 86 -25.75 -4.31 -8.04
CA HIS A 86 -25.42 -3.18 -7.17
C HIS A 86 -25.33 -3.60 -5.70
N SER A 87 -26.31 -4.39 -5.21
CA SER A 87 -26.33 -4.87 -3.82
C SER A 87 -25.14 -5.78 -3.48
N ARG A 88 -24.79 -6.68 -4.41
CA ARG A 88 -23.64 -7.56 -4.28
C ARG A 88 -22.34 -6.77 -4.22
N LEU A 89 -22.14 -5.84 -5.15
CA LEU A 89 -20.94 -5.01 -5.20
C LEU A 89 -20.79 -4.13 -3.94
N THR A 90 -21.90 -3.58 -3.45
CA THR A 90 -21.91 -2.79 -2.21
C THR A 90 -21.41 -3.65 -1.05
N ARG A 91 -21.97 -4.85 -0.88
CA ARG A 91 -21.56 -5.79 0.17
C ARG A 91 -20.08 -6.18 0.07
N GLU A 92 -19.61 -6.48 -1.14
CA GLU A 92 -18.20 -6.85 -1.38
C GLU A 92 -17.26 -5.69 -1.00
N LEU A 93 -17.60 -4.45 -1.36
CA LEU A 93 -16.80 -3.28 -0.98
C LEU A 93 -16.84 -3.02 0.53
N GLU A 94 -17.99 -3.15 1.17
CA GLU A 94 -18.12 -2.98 2.62
C GLU A 94 -17.27 -3.99 3.41
N ASP A 95 -17.22 -5.25 2.94
CA ASP A 95 -16.37 -6.29 3.52
C ASP A 95 -14.87 -5.97 3.37
N LEU A 96 -14.46 -5.40 2.22
CA LEU A 96 -13.08 -4.94 2.02
C LEU A 96 -12.73 -3.75 2.91
N VAL A 97 -13.63 -2.77 3.04
CA VAL A 97 -13.39 -1.60 3.89
C VAL A 97 -13.30 -2.02 5.36
N LYS A 98 -14.17 -2.94 5.80
CA LYS A 98 -14.10 -3.53 7.15
C LYS A 98 -12.73 -4.12 7.46
N LEU A 99 -12.11 -4.83 6.52
CA LEU A 99 -10.77 -5.37 6.69
C LEU A 99 -9.73 -4.26 6.84
N VAL A 100 -9.77 -3.23 6.00
CA VAL A 100 -8.83 -2.10 6.06
C VAL A 100 -8.99 -1.30 7.36
N GLU A 101 -10.22 -1.17 7.86
CA GLU A 101 -10.49 -0.52 9.14
C GLU A 101 -9.94 -1.31 10.32
N SER A 102 -9.99 -2.66 10.27
CA SER A 102 -9.42 -3.50 11.32
C SER A 102 -7.91 -3.25 11.51
N VAL A 103 -7.18 -3.01 10.41
CA VAL A 103 -5.75 -2.67 10.43
C VAL A 103 -5.52 -1.30 11.05
N ARG A 104 -6.43 -0.34 10.83
CA ARG A 104 -6.33 0.99 11.44
C ARG A 104 -6.48 0.96 12.97
N LEU A 105 -7.21 -0.01 13.50
CA LEU A 105 -7.40 -0.18 14.94
C LEU A 105 -6.16 -0.78 15.63
N PHE A 106 -5.21 -1.32 14.86
CA PHE A 106 -3.98 -1.87 15.42
C PHE A 106 -3.03 -0.75 15.87
N ASN A 107 -2.85 -0.63 17.19
CA ASN A 107 -1.83 0.22 17.77
C ASN A 107 -0.46 -0.45 17.62
N ALA A 108 0.25 -0.14 16.53
CA ALA A 108 1.64 -0.52 16.40
C ALA A 108 2.45 0.08 17.59
N PRO A 109 3.24 -0.73 18.32
CA PRO A 109 4.03 -0.23 19.44
C PRO A 109 4.98 0.86 18.95
N ARG A 110 4.82 2.07 19.49
CA ARG A 110 5.62 3.27 19.19
C ARG A 110 7.04 3.16 19.78
N GLY A 111 7.80 2.15 19.40
CA GLY A 111 8.99 1.74 20.13
C GLY A 111 10.10 1.17 19.26
N SER A 112 10.58 1.92 18.26
CA SER A 112 12.00 1.91 17.86
C SER A 112 12.39 3.02 16.87
N SER A 113 11.44 3.72 16.28
CA SER A 113 11.72 4.86 15.40
C SER A 113 11.12 6.13 15.98
N THR A 114 11.95 6.87 16.72
CA THR A 114 11.80 8.32 16.81
C THR A 114 11.77 8.87 15.39
N VAL A 115 10.86 9.81 15.11
CA VAL A 115 10.57 10.47 13.82
C VAL A 115 9.29 9.95 13.19
N ASP A 116 8.40 10.90 12.89
CA ASP A 116 7.39 10.94 11.82
C ASP A 116 7.86 10.21 10.55
N THR A 117 7.97 8.89 10.62
CA THR A 117 8.39 8.07 9.49
C THR A 117 7.11 7.82 8.72
N THR A 118 6.84 8.74 7.80
CA THR A 118 6.01 8.45 6.63
C THR A 118 6.31 7.01 6.21
N LEU A 119 5.27 6.17 6.10
CA LEU A 119 5.33 4.94 5.32
C LEU A 119 5.50 5.38 3.85
N ASP A 120 6.71 5.83 3.54
CA ASP A 120 7.00 6.66 2.38
C ASP A 120 7.55 5.78 1.27
N SER A 121 6.91 5.84 0.10
CA SER A 121 7.45 5.35 -1.17
C SER A 121 8.82 5.97 -1.55
N ARG A 122 9.34 6.86 -0.71
CA ARG A 122 10.64 7.53 -0.83
C ARG A 122 11.67 7.05 0.19
N VAL A 123 11.35 6.09 1.06
CA VAL A 123 12.37 5.48 1.93
C VAL A 123 13.15 4.46 1.10
N TRP A 124 14.17 4.95 0.42
CA TRP A 124 15.19 4.07 -0.14
C TRP A 124 16.26 3.79 0.92
N ALA A 125 16.86 2.61 0.88
CA ALA A 125 18.00 2.30 1.74
C ALA A 125 19.14 3.31 1.48
N GLU A 126 19.96 3.57 2.50
CA GLU A 126 21.13 4.44 2.38
C GLU A 126 22.03 3.94 1.22
N GLY A 127 22.21 4.76 0.18
CA GLY A 127 22.94 4.41 -1.05
C GLY A 127 22.09 3.97 -2.25
N ALA A 128 20.77 3.84 -2.11
CA ALA A 128 19.86 3.50 -3.20
C ALA A 128 19.08 4.76 -3.60
N GLY A 129 19.67 5.67 -4.38
CA GLY A 129 18.95 6.83 -4.93
C GLY A 129 18.81 6.72 -6.44
N ILE A 130 17.75 7.30 -7.01
CA ILE A 130 17.75 7.61 -8.45
C ILE A 130 18.66 8.82 -8.64
N ASP A 131 19.81 8.62 -9.26
CA ASP A 131 20.71 9.71 -9.66
C ASP A 131 20.05 10.50 -10.81
N LEU A 132 19.47 11.66 -10.48
CA LEU A 132 18.80 12.54 -11.44
C LEU A 132 19.79 13.20 -12.41
N GLN A 133 21.09 13.18 -12.12
CA GLN A 133 22.14 13.70 -13.02
C GLN A 133 22.68 12.63 -13.97
N ARG A 134 22.51 11.35 -13.62
CA ARG A 134 22.59 10.26 -14.59
C ARG A 134 21.35 10.33 -15.47
N ILE A 135 21.48 11.03 -16.60
CA ILE A 135 20.69 10.71 -17.78
C ILE A 135 21.02 9.23 -18.06
N PRO A 136 20.06 8.29 -17.94
CA PRO A 136 20.33 6.92 -18.30
C PRO A 136 20.89 6.89 -19.72
N PRO A 137 21.94 6.12 -20.04
CA PRO A 137 22.32 5.85 -21.42
C PRO A 137 21.22 4.97 -22.04
N GLY A 138 20.09 5.61 -22.34
CA GLY A 138 18.86 5.00 -22.83
C GLY A 138 17.98 5.98 -23.62
N ASN A 139 18.42 7.23 -23.83
CA ASN A 139 17.69 8.23 -24.60
C ASN A 139 18.48 8.81 -25.78
N ARG A 140 19.35 7.99 -26.38
CA ARG A 140 19.84 8.24 -27.75
C ARG A 140 19.34 7.20 -28.78
N ASP A 141 18.73 6.11 -28.32
CA ASP A 141 18.24 5.01 -29.17
C ASP A 141 16.70 4.86 -29.20
N LEU A 142 15.94 5.78 -28.59
CA LEU A 142 14.63 6.10 -29.14
C LEU A 142 14.86 7.10 -30.28
N ALA A 143 15.50 6.63 -31.36
CA ALA A 143 15.25 7.21 -32.67
C ALA A 143 13.73 7.35 -32.75
N ALA A 144 13.24 8.59 -32.83
CA ALA A 144 11.82 8.94 -32.71
C ALA A 144 10.95 7.78 -33.20
N LEU A 145 10.32 7.07 -32.26
CA LEU A 145 9.55 5.86 -32.57
C LEU A 145 8.65 6.20 -33.75
N ASP A 146 8.68 5.35 -34.80
CA ASP A 146 7.96 5.63 -36.04
C ASP A 146 6.50 5.96 -35.68
N PRO A 147 5.99 7.15 -36.02
CA PRO A 147 4.61 7.52 -35.75
C PRO A 147 3.60 6.47 -36.25
N VAL A 148 3.94 5.76 -37.32
CA VAL A 148 3.11 4.66 -37.86
C VAL A 148 3.04 3.49 -36.89
N GLU A 149 4.15 3.11 -36.27
CA GLU A 149 4.20 2.02 -35.28
C GLU A 149 3.40 2.38 -34.03
N LEU A 150 3.52 3.62 -33.54
CA LEU A 150 2.75 4.10 -32.39
C LEU A 150 1.24 4.02 -32.64
N LEU A 151 0.82 4.41 -33.84
CA LEU A 151 -0.60 4.44 -34.21
C LEU A 151 -1.15 3.06 -34.61
N SER A 152 -0.30 2.09 -34.94
CA SER A 152 -0.73 0.74 -35.34
C SER A 152 -1.48 -0.03 -34.24
N ARG A 153 -1.19 0.28 -32.97
CA ARG A 153 -1.82 -0.38 -31.80
C ARG A 153 -3.09 0.30 -31.32
N ALA A 154 -3.41 1.47 -31.88
CA ALA A 154 -4.59 2.21 -31.50
C ALA A 154 -5.84 1.56 -32.09
N SER A 155 -6.91 1.48 -31.30
CA SER A 155 -8.20 0.98 -31.78
C SER A 155 -8.81 1.88 -32.87
N ARG A 156 -8.50 3.18 -32.87
CA ARG A 156 -8.98 4.14 -33.85
C ARG A 156 -7.99 5.29 -34.01
N THR A 157 -7.67 5.62 -35.24
CA THR A 157 -6.79 6.74 -35.60
C THR A 157 -7.39 7.51 -36.77
N GLU A 158 -7.15 8.81 -36.82
CA GLU A 158 -7.58 9.69 -37.91
C GLU A 158 -6.56 10.82 -38.05
N ASN A 159 -6.12 11.08 -39.29
CA ASN A 159 -5.14 12.13 -39.62
C ASN A 159 -3.86 12.13 -38.77
N GLY A 160 -3.38 10.95 -38.37
CA GLY A 160 -2.18 10.82 -37.53
C GLY A 160 -2.40 11.05 -36.03
N PHE A 161 -3.66 11.07 -35.58
CA PHE A 161 -4.02 11.26 -34.16
C PHE A 161 -4.88 10.11 -33.64
N TYR A 162 -4.83 9.89 -32.33
CA TYR A 162 -5.77 9.01 -31.62
C TYR A 162 -7.15 9.67 -31.58
N VAL A 163 -8.18 8.91 -31.94
CA VAL A 163 -9.56 9.40 -31.90
C VAL A 163 -10.27 8.83 -30.68
N VAL A 164 -10.76 9.71 -29.82
CA VAL A 164 -11.58 9.36 -28.65
C VAL A 164 -12.97 9.98 -28.83
N HIS A 165 -14.02 9.19 -28.65
CA HIS A 165 -15.39 9.71 -28.65
C HIS A 165 -15.56 10.67 -27.47
N SER A 166 -15.97 11.89 -27.77
CA SER A 166 -16.26 12.88 -26.74
C SER A 166 -17.76 12.88 -26.46
N ASP A 167 -18.18 12.34 -25.31
CA ASP A 167 -19.59 12.30 -24.89
C ASP A 167 -20.12 13.67 -24.41
N ARG A 168 -19.58 14.78 -24.90
CA ARG A 168 -19.98 16.14 -24.48
C ARG A 168 -21.33 16.58 -25.06
N ALA A 169 -22.03 15.73 -25.80
CA ALA A 169 -23.28 16.11 -26.46
C ALA A 169 -24.51 15.79 -25.59
N THR A 170 -25.31 16.84 -25.34
CA THR A 170 -26.73 16.86 -24.97
C THR A 170 -27.14 16.95 -23.49
N LYS A 171 -26.91 18.12 -22.87
CA LYS A 171 -27.91 18.73 -21.96
C LYS A 171 -28.00 20.24 -22.18
N GLN A 172 -28.77 20.66 -23.18
CA GLN A 172 -29.35 22.02 -23.22
C GLN A 172 -30.58 22.02 -24.13
N LYS A 173 -31.70 21.47 -23.64
CA LYS A 173 -33.01 21.83 -24.17
C LYS A 173 -33.45 23.07 -23.39
N CYS A 174 -33.03 24.25 -23.82
CA CYS A 174 -33.62 25.49 -23.32
C CYS A 174 -35.12 25.47 -23.69
N PRO A 175 -36.04 25.69 -22.73
CA PRO A 175 -37.45 25.77 -23.06
C PRO A 175 -37.66 27.00 -23.93
N GLN A 176 -38.17 26.80 -25.15
CA GLN A 176 -38.65 27.90 -25.96
C GLN A 176 -39.89 28.47 -25.26
N HIS A 177 -39.74 29.62 -24.63
CA HIS A 177 -40.87 30.46 -24.25
C HIS A 177 -41.52 30.96 -25.55
N SER A 178 -42.59 30.28 -25.95
CA SER A 178 -43.54 30.80 -26.92
C SER A 178 -44.32 31.94 -26.26
N THR A 179 -43.98 33.18 -26.59
CA THR A 179 -44.89 34.29 -26.37
C THR A 179 -45.81 34.40 -27.59
N GLY A 180 -46.98 33.78 -27.48
CA GLY A 180 -48.14 34.12 -28.29
C GLY A 180 -48.96 35.21 -27.59
N SER A 181 -49.24 36.30 -28.30
CA SER A 181 -50.42 37.18 -28.17
C SER A 181 -50.23 38.28 -29.24
N SER A 182 -51.00 38.40 -30.34
CA SER A 182 -52.42 38.76 -30.44
C SER A 182 -52.75 39.82 -29.37
N THR A 183 -52.84 41.10 -29.71
CA THR A 183 -53.75 41.77 -30.67
C THR A 183 -53.24 43.15 -31.03
#